data_AF-A0A6P1ZBK7-F1
#
_entry.id   AF-A0A6P1ZBK7-F1
#
_cell.length_a   1.000
_cell.length_b   1.000
_cell.length_c   1.000
_cell.angle_alpha   90.00
_cell.angle_beta   90.00
_cell.angle_gamma   90.00
#
_symmetry.space_group_name_H-M   'P 1'
#
loop_
_entity.id
_entity.type
_entity.pdbx_description
1 polymer ?
#
loop_
_entity_poly.entity_id
_entity_poly.type
_entity_poly.pdbx_seq_one_letter_code
_entity_poly.pdbx_strand_id
1 'polypeptide(L)'
;MNEQTRNALLAMQRGEITEYHIYNALADREPNLHNAKVLRTIASDELRHYTTLESVTGTAVKPRRFRVQLLALCAWLFGVTFTLRLMEAGESKAQSSYRSLAPEVSEVAHLDTEEEEHEQTLISLYDDERLTYISSVVLGLNDALVELTGAIAGFTLALREPRLIALVSLVTGISAALSMAASEYLSTKEEQDTQKNPIKASVYTGIAYLGAVFLLVLPFLLLTNTALAVIWTLVNALLIIAVFTFYNSVCRNTSFKRSYLEMAAISMGVALVSFLIGIVVRNVLGVDV
;
A
#
# COMPACT_ATOMS: atom_id res chain seq x y z
N MET A 1 5.28 13.30 -39.30
CA MET A 1 5.40 12.91 -37.89
C MET A 1 6.85 12.60 -37.58
N ASN A 2 7.43 13.25 -36.55
CA ASN A 2 8.81 13.00 -36.12
C ASN A 2 8.92 11.63 -35.43
N GLU A 3 10.12 11.02 -35.39
CA GLU A 3 10.35 9.69 -34.83
C GLU A 3 10.07 9.64 -33.32
N GLN A 4 10.37 10.72 -32.60
CA GLN A 4 10.02 10.88 -31.19
C GLN A 4 8.51 10.87 -30.96
N THR A 5 7.75 11.65 -31.75
CA THR A 5 6.28 11.70 -31.71
C THR A 5 5.69 10.33 -32.01
N ARG A 6 6.21 9.62 -33.03
CA ARG A 6 5.77 8.26 -33.36
C ARG A 6 5.98 7.29 -32.21
N ASN A 7 7.16 7.29 -31.58
CA ASN A 7 7.47 6.40 -30.47
C ASN A 7 6.62 6.70 -29.23
N ALA A 8 6.30 7.98 -28.98
CA ALA A 8 5.38 8.38 -27.91
C ALA A 8 3.96 7.84 -28.17
N LEU A 9 3.42 8.03 -29.38
CA LEU A 9 2.10 7.53 -29.75
C LEU A 9 1.99 6.00 -29.68
N LEU A 10 3.04 5.27 -30.09
CA LEU A 10 3.08 3.81 -29.94
C LEU A 10 3.13 3.36 -28.48
N ALA A 11 3.78 4.14 -27.61
CA ALA A 11 3.81 3.86 -26.18
C ALA A 11 2.44 4.10 -25.54
N MET A 12 1.75 5.16 -25.94
CA MET A 12 0.39 5.52 -25.52
C MET A 12 -0.60 4.47 -26.01
N GLN A 13 -0.59 4.13 -27.30
CA GLN A 13 -1.41 3.04 -27.87
C GLN A 13 -1.22 1.72 -27.11
N ARG A 14 0.01 1.40 -26.68
CA ARG A 14 0.27 0.23 -25.85
C ARG A 14 -0.33 0.35 -24.43
N GLY A 15 -0.38 1.56 -23.87
CA GLY A 15 -1.09 1.91 -22.64
C GLY A 15 -2.57 1.56 -22.76
N GLU A 16 -3.28 2.23 -23.66
CA GLU A 16 -4.72 2.08 -23.92
C GLU A 16 -5.17 0.61 -24.00
N ILE A 17 -4.52 -0.20 -24.84
CA ILE A 17 -4.89 -1.61 -24.99
C ILE A 17 -4.56 -2.45 -23.75
N THR A 18 -3.57 -2.04 -22.97
CA THR A 18 -3.23 -2.67 -21.69
C THR A 18 -4.27 -2.31 -20.63
N GLU A 19 -4.63 -1.03 -20.52
CA GLU A 19 -5.67 -0.50 -19.63
C GLU A 19 -7.05 -1.14 -19.94
N TYR A 20 -7.45 -1.25 -21.21
CA TYR A 20 -8.64 -2.00 -21.64
C TYR A 20 -8.74 -3.40 -21.01
N HIS A 21 -7.66 -4.17 -21.06
CA HIS A 21 -7.65 -5.52 -20.49
C HIS A 21 -7.67 -5.51 -18.96
N ILE A 22 -7.06 -4.51 -18.33
CA ILE A 22 -7.06 -4.37 -16.87
C ILE A 22 -8.46 -3.99 -16.40
N TYR A 23 -9.10 -2.97 -16.98
CA TYR A 23 -10.45 -2.56 -16.59
C TYR A 23 -11.48 -3.67 -16.75
N ASN A 24 -11.41 -4.49 -17.81
CA ASN A 24 -12.25 -5.68 -17.91
C ASN A 24 -11.97 -6.70 -16.81
N ALA A 25 -10.70 -6.97 -16.50
CA ALA A 25 -10.32 -7.88 -15.43
C ALA A 25 -10.74 -7.39 -14.03
N LEU A 26 -10.80 -6.07 -13.83
CA LEU A 26 -11.33 -5.42 -12.64
C LEU A 26 -12.86 -5.53 -12.59
N ALA A 27 -13.54 -5.22 -13.68
CA ALA A 27 -14.99 -5.29 -13.78
C ALA A 27 -15.54 -6.70 -13.50
N ASP A 28 -14.84 -7.75 -13.93
CA ASP A 28 -15.23 -9.13 -13.67
C ASP A 28 -15.07 -9.55 -12.20
N ARG A 29 -14.30 -8.79 -11.42
CA ARG A 29 -14.08 -9.01 -9.98
C ARG A 29 -14.86 -8.06 -9.09
N GLU A 30 -15.42 -7.00 -9.65
CA GLU A 30 -16.15 -5.98 -8.93
C GLU A 30 -17.51 -6.53 -8.46
N PRO A 31 -17.75 -6.66 -7.14
CA PRO A 31 -19.01 -7.22 -6.63
C PRO A 31 -20.22 -6.30 -6.91
N ASN A 32 -20.02 -4.99 -6.98
CA ASN A 32 -21.10 -4.06 -7.26
C ASN A 32 -21.36 -3.97 -8.78
N LEU A 33 -22.56 -4.41 -9.19
CA LEU A 33 -22.96 -4.40 -10.60
C LEU A 33 -22.90 -3.02 -11.25
N HIS A 34 -23.14 -1.94 -10.48
CA HIS A 34 -23.01 -0.58 -10.97
C HIS A 34 -21.55 -0.24 -11.27
N ASN A 35 -20.65 -0.46 -10.31
CA ASN A 35 -19.23 -0.20 -10.45
C ASN A 35 -18.61 -1.06 -11.58
N ALA A 36 -18.98 -2.34 -11.66
CA ALA A 36 -18.58 -3.24 -12.73
C ALA A 36 -19.00 -2.72 -14.11
N LYS A 37 -20.19 -2.13 -14.21
CA LYS A 37 -20.67 -1.52 -15.46
C LYS A 37 -19.85 -0.28 -15.82
N VAL A 38 -19.56 0.59 -14.85
CA VAL A 38 -18.71 1.77 -15.05
C VAL A 38 -17.33 1.36 -15.58
N LEU A 39 -16.69 0.37 -14.95
CA LEU A 39 -15.38 -0.15 -15.38
C LEU A 39 -15.42 -0.72 -16.81
N ARG A 40 -16.52 -1.38 -17.21
CA ARG A 40 -16.69 -1.85 -18.59
C ARG A 40 -16.88 -0.73 -19.59
N THR A 41 -17.57 0.35 -19.20
CA THR A 41 -17.71 1.55 -20.03
C THR A 41 -16.34 2.18 -20.27
N ILE A 42 -15.56 2.39 -19.22
CA ILE A 42 -14.19 2.94 -19.32
C ILE A 42 -13.33 2.02 -20.20
N ALA A 43 -13.36 0.71 -19.98
CA ALA A 43 -12.67 -0.23 -20.86
C ALA A 43 -13.07 -0.05 -22.34
N SER A 44 -14.35 0.13 -22.64
CA SER A 44 -14.77 0.34 -24.03
C SER A 44 -14.27 1.65 -24.64
N ASP A 45 -14.09 2.69 -23.83
CA ASP A 45 -13.50 3.96 -24.26
C ASP A 45 -12.00 3.81 -24.53
N GLU A 46 -11.25 3.13 -23.67
CA GLU A 46 -9.83 2.79 -23.85
C GLU A 46 -9.58 2.00 -25.16
N LEU A 47 -10.50 1.09 -25.51
CA LEU A 47 -10.44 0.39 -26.79
C LEU A 47 -10.69 1.33 -27.98
N ARG A 48 -11.57 2.31 -27.82
CA ARG A 48 -11.80 3.37 -28.82
C ARG A 48 -10.55 4.21 -28.98
N HIS A 49 -9.92 4.63 -27.88
CA HIS A 49 -8.66 5.40 -27.89
C HIS A 49 -7.53 4.63 -28.57
N TYR A 50 -7.35 3.35 -28.26
CA TYR A 50 -6.42 2.46 -28.96
C TYR A 50 -6.65 2.47 -30.48
N THR A 51 -7.91 2.39 -30.91
CA THR A 51 -8.28 2.34 -32.33
C THR A 51 -8.00 3.68 -33.02
N THR A 52 -8.26 4.80 -32.33
CA THR A 52 -7.91 6.15 -32.80
C THR A 52 -6.39 6.27 -32.98
N LEU A 53 -5.60 5.84 -32.00
CA LEU A 53 -4.13 5.87 -32.09
C LEU A 53 -3.59 4.89 -33.14
N GLU A 54 -4.23 3.74 -33.35
CA GLU A 54 -3.91 2.81 -34.44
C GLU A 54 -4.11 3.46 -35.80
N SER A 55 -5.19 4.23 -35.98
CA SER A 55 -5.47 4.96 -37.22
C SER A 55 -4.40 6.01 -37.55
N VAL A 56 -3.82 6.66 -36.53
CA VAL A 56 -2.76 7.66 -36.68
C VAL A 56 -1.38 7.02 -36.88
N THR A 57 -1.08 5.94 -36.15
CA THR A 57 0.25 5.27 -36.19
C THR A 57 0.39 4.29 -37.35
N GLY A 58 -0.73 3.78 -37.87
CA GLY A 58 -0.80 2.76 -38.92
C GLY A 58 -0.28 1.38 -38.49
N THR A 59 -0.17 1.12 -37.19
CA THR A 59 0.42 -0.12 -36.67
C THR A 59 -0.35 -0.66 -35.47
N ALA A 60 -0.69 -1.95 -35.51
CA ALA A 60 -1.29 -2.65 -34.38
C ALA A 60 -0.23 -2.99 -33.31
N VAL A 61 -0.42 -2.51 -32.08
CA VAL A 61 0.45 -2.81 -30.94
C VAL A 61 -0.23 -3.79 -29.98
N LYS A 62 0.55 -4.75 -29.44
CA LYS A 62 0.06 -5.74 -28.47
C LYS A 62 0.14 -5.22 -27.03
N PRO A 63 -0.77 -5.65 -26.13
CA PRO A 63 -0.78 -5.26 -24.73
C PRO A 63 0.40 -5.84 -23.94
N ARG A 64 0.74 -5.18 -22.82
CA ARG A 64 1.76 -5.67 -21.87
C ARG A 64 1.16 -6.73 -20.96
N ARG A 65 1.14 -7.99 -21.43
CA ARG A 65 0.55 -9.13 -20.70
C ARG A 65 1.01 -9.25 -19.24
N PHE A 66 2.29 -9.00 -18.96
CA PHE A 66 2.81 -9.03 -17.59
C PHE A 66 2.18 -7.96 -16.69
N ARG A 67 1.98 -6.74 -17.21
CA ARG A 67 1.33 -5.65 -16.45
C ARG A 67 -0.13 -5.99 -16.15
N VAL A 68 -0.84 -6.57 -17.12
CA VAL A 68 -2.23 -7.04 -16.93
C VAL A 68 -2.30 -8.09 -15.83
N GLN A 69 -1.42 -9.09 -15.87
CA GLN A 69 -1.39 -10.17 -14.87
C GLN A 69 -1.03 -9.64 -13.47
N LEU A 70 -0.05 -8.74 -13.38
CA LEU A 70 0.37 -8.13 -12.13
C LEU A 70 -0.76 -7.31 -11.49
N LEU A 71 -1.44 -6.47 -12.28
CA LEU A 71 -2.55 -5.65 -11.76
C LEU A 71 -3.80 -6.50 -11.47
N ALA A 72 -4.07 -7.56 -12.24
CA ALA A 72 -5.10 -8.52 -11.88
C ALA A 72 -4.80 -9.25 -10.56
N LEU A 73 -3.52 -9.55 -10.28
CA LEU A 73 -3.08 -10.08 -8.99
C LEU A 73 -3.25 -9.03 -7.87
N CYS A 74 -2.89 -7.78 -8.11
CA CYS A 74 -3.13 -6.68 -7.16
C CYS A 74 -4.63 -6.53 -6.84
N ALA A 75 -5.50 -6.62 -7.85
CA ALA A 75 -6.94 -6.54 -7.66
C ALA A 75 -7.47 -7.68 -6.80
N TRP A 76 -6.88 -8.87 -6.96
CA TRP A 76 -7.22 -10.02 -6.14
C TRP A 76 -6.71 -9.90 -4.68
N LEU A 77 -5.49 -9.41 -4.48
CA LEU A 77 -4.88 -9.27 -3.15
C LEU A 77 -5.44 -8.09 -2.35
N PHE A 78 -5.44 -6.91 -2.97
CA PHE A 78 -5.66 -5.63 -2.31
C PHE A 78 -7.06 -5.06 -2.60
N GLY A 79 -7.71 -5.50 -3.67
CA GLY A 79 -9.03 -5.03 -4.11
C GLY A 79 -8.97 -4.15 -5.35
N VAL A 80 -10.15 -3.94 -5.95
CA VAL A 80 -10.32 -3.17 -7.18
C VAL A 80 -9.89 -1.72 -6.97
N THR A 81 -10.38 -1.09 -5.90
CA THR A 81 -10.09 0.29 -5.51
C THR A 81 -8.61 0.61 -5.39
N PHE A 82 -7.83 -0.25 -4.72
CA PHE A 82 -6.38 -0.09 -4.63
C PHE A 82 -5.72 -0.14 -6.01
N THR A 83 -6.20 -1.03 -6.87
CA THR A 83 -5.62 -1.25 -8.20
C THR A 83 -5.91 -0.07 -9.12
N LEU A 84 -7.11 0.52 -9.03
CA LEU A 84 -7.47 1.75 -9.74
C LEU A 84 -6.57 2.92 -9.30
N ARG A 85 -6.40 3.13 -7.98
CA ARG A 85 -5.45 4.13 -7.46
C ARG A 85 -4.02 3.92 -7.94
N LEU A 86 -3.59 2.66 -8.05
CA LEU A 86 -2.26 2.31 -8.55
C LEU A 86 -2.10 2.63 -10.05
N MET A 87 -3.19 2.55 -10.83
CA MET A 87 -3.21 2.94 -12.24
C MET A 87 -3.16 4.46 -12.39
N GLU A 88 -4.00 5.21 -11.65
CA GLU A 88 -4.03 6.68 -11.63
C GLU A 88 -2.64 7.27 -11.31
N ALA A 89 -1.97 6.73 -10.29
CA ALA A 89 -0.63 7.18 -9.90
C ALA A 89 0.42 7.03 -11.04
N GLY A 90 0.15 6.17 -12.03
CA GLY A 90 0.97 5.98 -13.23
C GLY A 90 0.57 6.86 -14.43
N GLU A 91 -0.69 7.29 -14.50
CA GLU A 91 -1.30 7.99 -15.64
C GLU A 91 -1.00 9.49 -15.72
N SER A 92 -0.61 10.12 -14.60
CA SER A 92 -0.17 11.53 -14.58
C SER A 92 0.96 11.84 -15.59
N LYS A 93 1.81 10.85 -15.92
CA LYS A 93 2.83 10.99 -16.97
C LYS A 93 2.25 10.83 -18.39
N ALA A 94 1.19 10.05 -18.57
CA ALA A 94 0.53 9.84 -19.85
C ALA A 94 -0.26 11.09 -20.29
N GLN A 95 -1.05 11.70 -19.39
CA GLN A 95 -1.75 12.99 -19.65
C GLN A 95 -0.76 14.10 -20.07
N SER A 96 0.40 14.20 -19.41
CA SER A 96 1.42 15.17 -19.82
C SER A 96 1.93 14.96 -21.27
N SER A 97 1.89 13.71 -21.74
CA SER A 97 2.27 13.34 -23.10
C SER A 97 1.17 13.72 -24.10
N TYR A 98 -0.10 13.43 -23.77
CA TYR A 98 -1.28 13.88 -24.54
C TYR A 98 -1.26 15.39 -24.76
N ARG A 99 -1.12 16.16 -23.68
CA ARG A 99 -1.09 17.64 -23.72
C ARG A 99 0.06 18.21 -24.54
N SER A 100 1.22 17.54 -24.54
CA SER A 100 2.38 17.96 -25.33
C SER A 100 2.23 17.66 -26.84
N LEU A 101 1.41 16.67 -27.19
CA LEU A 101 1.20 16.19 -28.56
C LEU A 101 -0.08 16.73 -29.21
N ALA A 102 -1.03 17.24 -28.42
CA ALA A 102 -2.26 17.86 -28.89
C ALA A 102 -2.07 18.97 -29.96
N PRO A 103 -0.99 19.80 -29.92
CA PRO A 103 -0.73 20.79 -30.98
C PRO A 103 -0.30 20.16 -32.32
N GLU A 104 0.25 18.95 -32.30
CA GLU A 104 0.78 18.26 -33.49
C GLU A 104 -0.21 17.29 -34.12
N VAL A 105 -1.17 16.76 -33.34
CA VAL A 105 -2.14 15.75 -33.80
C VAL A 105 -3.54 16.11 -33.29
N SER A 106 -4.37 16.66 -34.18
CA SER A 106 -5.73 17.10 -33.85
C SER A 106 -6.63 15.97 -33.34
N GLU A 107 -6.36 14.75 -33.79
CA GLU A 107 -7.07 13.52 -33.45
C GLU A 107 -6.77 13.04 -32.03
N VAL A 108 -5.79 13.63 -31.35
CA VAL A 108 -5.39 13.26 -29.98
C VAL A 108 -5.81 14.34 -28.97
N ALA A 109 -6.28 15.49 -29.44
CA ALA A 109 -6.67 16.62 -28.59
C ALA A 109 -7.91 16.34 -27.73
N HIS A 110 -8.84 15.51 -28.19
CA HIS A 110 -10.05 15.15 -27.44
C HIS A 110 -9.80 14.05 -26.40
N LEU A 111 -8.76 13.24 -26.58
CA LEU A 111 -8.41 12.14 -25.67
C LEU A 111 -8.03 12.67 -24.28
N ASP A 112 -7.29 13.79 -24.21
CA ASP A 112 -6.92 14.43 -22.92
C ASP A 112 -8.15 14.80 -22.06
N THR A 113 -9.23 15.26 -22.69
CA THR A 113 -10.49 15.60 -21.99
C THR A 113 -11.26 14.35 -21.56
N GLU A 114 -11.30 13.32 -22.42
CA GLU A 114 -11.94 12.04 -22.07
C GLU A 114 -11.23 11.36 -20.89
N GLU A 115 -9.89 11.42 -20.83
CA GLU A 115 -9.09 10.92 -19.69
C GLU A 115 -9.41 11.64 -18.37
N GLU A 116 -9.60 12.96 -18.40
CA GLU A 116 -9.98 13.73 -17.21
C GLU A 116 -11.40 13.36 -16.73
N GLU A 117 -12.32 13.07 -17.66
CA GLU A 117 -13.66 12.57 -17.33
C GLU A 117 -13.63 11.14 -16.76
N HIS A 118 -12.73 10.29 -17.26
CA HIS A 118 -12.51 8.95 -16.71
C HIS A 118 -12.02 9.02 -15.26
N GLU A 119 -11.02 9.85 -14.96
CA GLU A 119 -10.52 10.05 -13.59
C GLU A 119 -11.64 10.49 -12.64
N GLN A 120 -12.46 11.47 -13.05
CA GLN A 120 -13.60 11.91 -12.24
C GLN A 120 -14.63 10.82 -12.01
N THR A 121 -14.88 9.99 -13.03
CA THR A 121 -15.79 8.85 -12.93
C THR A 121 -15.24 7.80 -11.96
N LEU A 122 -13.93 7.52 -12.00
CA LEU A 122 -13.27 6.57 -11.10
C LEU A 122 -13.31 7.04 -9.64
N ILE A 123 -13.23 8.34 -9.37
CA ILE A 123 -13.36 8.90 -8.00
C ILE A 123 -14.68 8.46 -7.36
N SER A 124 -15.77 8.40 -8.13
CA SER A 124 -17.08 7.97 -7.63
C SER A 124 -17.13 6.49 -7.22
N LEU A 125 -16.16 5.67 -7.68
CA LEU A 125 -16.06 4.25 -7.35
C LEU A 125 -15.26 3.99 -6.06
N TYR A 126 -14.63 5.02 -5.48
CA TYR A 126 -13.76 4.90 -4.31
C TYR A 126 -14.47 4.81 -2.96
N ASP A 127 -15.78 4.56 -2.95
CA ASP A 127 -16.54 4.26 -1.73
C ASP A 127 -16.34 2.79 -1.31
N ASP A 128 -15.09 2.46 -0.97
CA ASP A 128 -14.68 1.15 -0.50
C ASP A 128 -14.43 1.19 1.01
N GLU A 129 -15.10 0.31 1.74
CA GLU A 129 -14.92 0.12 3.18
C GLU A 129 -13.43 0.03 3.57
N ARG A 130 -12.59 -0.60 2.73
CA ARG A 130 -11.15 -0.73 2.97
C ARG A 130 -10.41 0.61 2.94
N LEU A 131 -10.83 1.55 2.09
CA LEU A 131 -10.27 2.90 2.07
C LEU A 131 -10.70 3.68 3.31
N THR A 132 -11.94 3.51 3.77
CA THR A 132 -12.45 4.20 4.97
C THR A 132 -11.62 3.85 6.22
N TYR A 133 -11.25 2.57 6.37
CA TYR A 133 -10.51 2.07 7.55
C TYR A 133 -8.98 1.99 7.35
N ILE A 134 -8.46 2.47 6.21
CA ILE A 134 -7.01 2.45 5.96
C ILE A 134 -6.23 3.23 7.02
N SER A 135 -6.79 4.34 7.53
CA SER A 135 -6.20 5.11 8.62
C SER A 135 -5.99 4.25 9.87
N SER A 136 -7.01 3.49 10.26
CA SER A 136 -7.01 2.63 11.45
C SER A 136 -5.99 1.49 11.32
N VAL A 137 -5.91 0.86 10.15
CA VAL A 137 -4.89 -0.16 9.84
C VAL A 137 -3.47 0.42 9.92
N VAL A 138 -3.24 1.56 9.25
CA VAL A 138 -1.92 2.20 9.20
C VAL A 138 -1.50 2.66 10.60
N LEU A 139 -2.42 3.19 11.39
CA LEU A 139 -2.17 3.58 12.77
C LEU A 139 -1.73 2.37 13.59
N GLY A 140 -2.53 1.29 13.60
CA GLY A 140 -2.25 0.07 14.34
C GLY A 140 -0.90 -0.55 14.01
N LEU A 141 -0.57 -0.59 12.72
CA LEU A 141 0.66 -1.17 12.26
C LEU A 141 1.90 -0.30 12.57
N ASN A 142 1.80 1.01 12.36
CA ASN A 142 2.90 1.93 12.62
C ASN A 142 3.31 1.92 14.09
N ASP A 143 2.32 1.90 14.99
CA ASP A 143 2.56 1.82 16.43
C ASP A 143 3.23 0.49 16.81
N ALA A 144 2.70 -0.64 16.34
CA ALA A 144 3.29 -1.95 16.56
C ALA A 144 4.75 -2.05 16.08
N LEU A 145 5.06 -1.48 14.91
CA LEU A 145 6.40 -1.51 14.34
C LEU A 145 7.39 -0.67 15.13
N VAL A 146 6.98 0.48 15.65
CA VAL A 146 7.86 1.34 16.46
C VAL A 146 8.03 0.76 17.86
N GLU A 147 6.92 0.44 18.52
CA GLU A 147 6.90 -0.06 19.90
C GLU A 147 7.59 -1.42 20.02
N LEU A 148 7.17 -2.40 19.22
CA LEU A 148 7.65 -3.78 19.38
C LEU A 148 9.09 -3.95 18.88
N THR A 149 9.50 -3.25 17.82
CA THR A 149 10.91 -3.26 17.39
C THR A 149 11.80 -2.65 18.48
N GLY A 150 11.33 -1.58 19.14
CA GLY A 150 11.95 -1.01 20.34
C GLY A 150 12.10 -2.01 21.47
N ALA A 151 10.98 -2.62 21.86
CA ALA A 151 10.93 -3.58 22.95
C ALA A 151 11.81 -4.81 22.67
N ILE A 152 11.70 -5.43 21.49
CA ILE A 152 12.51 -6.59 21.09
C ILE A 152 14.01 -6.25 21.12
N ALA A 153 14.40 -5.07 20.63
CA ALA A 153 15.80 -4.64 20.67
C ALA A 153 16.31 -4.52 22.12
N GLY A 154 15.52 -3.94 23.02
CA GLY A 154 15.85 -3.90 24.45
C GLY A 154 15.90 -5.29 25.11
N PHE A 155 14.92 -6.15 24.83
CA PHE A 155 14.83 -7.51 25.36
C PHE A 155 15.99 -8.38 24.90
N THR A 156 16.46 -8.23 23.67
CA THR A 156 17.59 -9.00 23.13
C THR A 156 18.85 -8.91 23.98
N LEU A 157 19.09 -7.76 24.63
CA LEU A 157 20.24 -7.63 25.52
C LEU A 157 19.97 -8.07 26.95
N ALA A 158 18.73 -7.87 27.41
CA ALA A 158 18.31 -8.25 28.74
C ALA A 158 18.09 -9.77 28.87
N LEU A 159 17.67 -10.41 27.79
CA LEU A 159 17.28 -11.80 27.70
C LEU A 159 18.13 -12.46 26.61
N ARG A 160 18.93 -13.47 26.98
CA ARG A 160 19.80 -14.16 26.03
C ARG A 160 19.12 -15.30 25.28
N GLU A 161 17.92 -15.69 25.68
CA GLU A 161 17.19 -16.82 25.10
C GLU A 161 16.08 -16.35 24.13
N PRO A 162 16.11 -16.78 22.85
CA PRO A 162 15.11 -16.38 21.85
C PRO A 162 13.67 -16.70 22.26
N ARG A 163 13.45 -17.82 22.95
CA ARG A 163 12.11 -18.25 23.38
C ARG A 163 11.53 -17.35 24.46
N LEU A 164 12.37 -16.87 25.38
CA LEU A 164 11.95 -15.89 26.38
C LEU A 164 11.62 -14.55 25.74
N ILE A 165 12.45 -14.10 24.78
CA ILE A 165 12.15 -12.88 24.01
C ILE A 165 10.81 -13.03 23.30
N ALA A 166 10.59 -14.14 22.59
CA ALA A 166 9.33 -14.39 21.89
C ALA A 166 8.12 -14.38 22.85
N LEU A 167 8.24 -15.03 24.00
CA LEU A 167 7.17 -15.08 25.00
C LEU A 167 6.84 -13.69 25.53
N VAL A 168 7.85 -12.92 25.97
CA VAL A 168 7.65 -11.56 26.49
C VAL A 168 7.07 -10.65 25.39
N SER A 169 7.63 -10.69 24.18
CA SER A 169 7.15 -9.88 23.06
C SER A 169 5.73 -10.23 22.62
N LEU A 170 5.32 -11.50 22.65
CA LEU A 170 3.94 -11.89 22.36
C LEU A 170 2.98 -11.35 23.42
N VAL A 171 3.30 -11.51 24.70
CA VAL A 171 2.44 -11.02 25.79
C VAL A 171 2.33 -9.50 25.74
N THR A 172 3.45 -8.79 25.60
CA THR A 172 3.47 -7.33 25.46
C THR A 172 2.71 -6.88 24.21
N GLY A 173 3.00 -7.47 23.06
CA GLY A 173 2.38 -7.09 21.79
C GLY A 173 0.89 -7.38 21.71
N ILE A 174 0.41 -8.50 22.25
CA ILE A 174 -1.03 -8.80 22.29
C ILE A 174 -1.75 -7.85 23.26
N SER A 175 -1.15 -7.55 24.42
CA SER A 175 -1.71 -6.59 25.36
C SER A 175 -1.80 -5.18 24.75
N ALA A 176 -0.74 -4.76 24.05
CA ALA A 176 -0.69 -3.47 23.35
C ALA A 176 -1.74 -3.41 22.22
N ALA A 177 -1.88 -4.48 21.42
CA ALA A 177 -2.89 -4.56 20.37
C ALA A 177 -4.32 -4.40 20.90
N LEU A 178 -4.65 -5.04 22.02
CA LEU A 178 -5.95 -4.90 22.67
C LEU A 178 -6.17 -3.48 23.20
N SER A 179 -5.14 -2.89 23.81
CA SER A 179 -5.19 -1.50 24.29
C SER A 179 -5.42 -0.54 23.13
N MET A 180 -4.70 -0.71 22.02
CA MET A 180 -4.80 0.16 20.86
C MET A 180 -6.13 0.01 20.12
N ALA A 181 -6.66 -1.20 20.02
CA ALA A 181 -8.02 -1.42 19.51
C ALA A 181 -9.06 -0.70 20.37
N ALA A 182 -8.94 -0.78 21.71
CA ALA A 182 -9.83 -0.06 22.61
C ALA A 182 -9.70 1.47 22.47
N SER A 183 -8.48 1.99 22.33
CA SER A 183 -8.23 3.41 22.09
C SER A 183 -8.84 3.89 20.77
N GLU A 184 -8.70 3.12 19.69
CA GLU A 184 -9.31 3.45 18.39
C GLU A 184 -10.84 3.45 18.46
N TYR A 185 -11.43 2.48 19.17
CA TYR A 185 -12.87 2.43 19.39
C TYR A 185 -13.37 3.71 20.08
N LEU A 186 -12.69 4.14 21.15
CA LEU A 186 -13.06 5.33 21.89
C LEU A 186 -12.87 6.59 21.04
N SER A 187 -11.73 6.74 20.36
CA SER A 187 -11.44 7.89 19.49
C SER A 187 -12.48 8.01 18.37
N THR A 188 -12.77 6.91 17.67
CA THR A 188 -13.74 6.92 16.56
C THR A 188 -15.15 7.23 17.06
N LYS A 189 -15.51 6.75 18.26
CA LYS A 189 -16.81 7.05 18.87
C LYS A 189 -16.94 8.52 19.27
N GLU A 190 -15.85 9.15 19.69
CA GLU A 190 -15.79 10.57 20.06
C GLU A 190 -15.79 11.51 18.85
N GLU A 191 -15.15 11.10 17.75
CA GLU A 191 -15.09 11.88 16.50
C GLU A 191 -16.46 12.11 15.84
N GLN A 192 -17.49 11.33 16.20
CA GLN A 192 -18.86 11.39 15.63
C GLN A 192 -18.90 11.37 14.09
N ASP A 193 -17.90 10.75 13.45
CA ASP A 193 -17.87 10.55 12.01
C ASP A 193 -18.90 9.48 11.61
N THR A 194 -19.97 9.90 10.93
CA THR A 194 -21.07 9.02 10.49
C THR A 194 -20.62 7.97 9.47
N GLN A 195 -19.48 8.14 8.82
CA GLN A 195 -18.96 7.15 7.86
C GLN A 195 -18.14 6.05 8.51
N LYS A 196 -17.64 6.25 9.74
CA LYS A 196 -16.80 5.26 10.43
C LYS A 196 -17.53 4.59 11.57
N ASN A 197 -17.83 3.31 11.41
CA ASN A 197 -18.24 2.47 12.53
C ASN A 197 -17.08 2.26 13.53
N PRO A 198 -17.21 2.63 14.82
CA PRO A 198 -16.14 2.50 15.82
C PRO A 198 -15.69 1.06 16.06
N ILE A 199 -16.62 0.10 16.03
CA ILE A 199 -16.29 -1.32 16.25
C ILE A 199 -15.41 -1.80 15.09
N LYS A 200 -15.79 -1.50 13.85
CA LYS A 200 -14.99 -1.88 12.68
C LYS A 200 -13.60 -1.26 12.73
N ALA A 201 -13.49 0.04 13.02
CA ALA A 201 -12.19 0.73 13.15
C ALA A 201 -11.28 0.02 14.17
N SER A 202 -11.81 -0.28 15.37
CA SER A 202 -11.05 -0.99 16.41
C SER A 202 -10.59 -2.39 16.00
N VAL A 203 -11.43 -3.13 15.27
CA VAL A 203 -11.11 -4.48 14.78
C VAL A 203 -10.00 -4.41 13.72
N TYR A 204 -10.10 -3.47 12.77
CA TYR A 204 -9.06 -3.28 11.76
C TYR A 204 -7.71 -2.90 12.40
N THR A 205 -7.71 -1.98 13.38
CA THR A 205 -6.50 -1.61 14.14
C THR A 205 -5.92 -2.81 14.88
N GLY A 206 -6.75 -3.54 15.64
CA GLY A 206 -6.31 -4.68 16.44
C GLY A 206 -5.74 -5.82 15.59
N ILE A 207 -6.39 -6.17 14.47
CA ILE A 207 -5.90 -7.21 13.55
C ILE A 207 -4.60 -6.79 12.90
N ALA A 208 -4.49 -5.53 12.45
CA ALA A 208 -3.27 -5.01 11.85
C ALA A 208 -2.09 -5.07 12.83
N TYR A 209 -2.32 -4.65 14.08
CA TYR A 209 -1.32 -4.70 15.15
C TYR A 209 -0.89 -6.15 15.43
N LEU A 210 -1.84 -7.05 15.67
CA LEU A 210 -1.54 -8.47 15.94
C LEU A 210 -0.77 -9.12 14.80
N GLY A 211 -1.11 -8.80 13.55
CA GLY A 211 -0.38 -9.26 12.37
C GLY A 211 1.08 -8.80 12.39
N ALA A 212 1.34 -7.53 12.69
CA ALA A 212 2.71 -7.03 12.85
C ALA A 212 3.46 -7.74 13.99
N VAL A 213 2.82 -7.90 15.15
CA VAL A 213 3.41 -8.61 16.31
C VAL A 213 3.86 -10.02 15.90
N PHE A 214 2.98 -10.78 15.26
CA PHE A 214 3.31 -12.14 14.82
C PHE A 214 4.48 -12.16 13.84
N LEU A 215 4.49 -11.28 12.84
CA LEU A 215 5.55 -11.24 11.82
C LEU A 215 6.91 -10.80 12.40
N LEU A 216 6.92 -9.92 13.39
CA LEU A 216 8.13 -9.47 14.08
C LEU A 216 8.68 -10.52 15.04
N VAL A 217 7.82 -11.27 15.71
CA VAL A 217 8.24 -12.30 16.69
C VAL A 217 8.57 -13.64 16.01
N LEU A 218 8.03 -13.91 14.81
CA LEU A 218 8.24 -15.16 14.08
C LEU A 218 9.70 -15.64 14.03
N PRO A 219 10.73 -14.80 13.76
CA PRO A 219 12.11 -15.25 13.75
C PRO A 219 12.60 -15.85 15.07
N PHE A 220 12.12 -15.36 16.21
CA PHE A 220 12.49 -15.85 17.55
C PHE A 220 11.81 -17.18 17.90
N LEU A 221 10.70 -17.51 17.24
CA LEU A 221 10.05 -18.81 17.37
C LEU A 221 10.76 -19.89 16.53
N LEU A 222 11.34 -19.51 15.40
CA LEU A 222 11.96 -20.43 14.45
C LEU A 222 13.46 -20.64 14.69
N LEU A 223 14.18 -19.60 15.13
CA LEU A 223 15.63 -19.63 15.28
C LEU A 223 16.06 -19.82 16.73
N THR A 224 17.12 -20.60 16.92
CA THR A 224 17.78 -20.76 18.22
C THR A 224 18.89 -19.71 18.44
N ASN A 225 19.37 -19.08 17.36
CA ASN A 225 20.40 -18.05 17.45
C ASN A 225 19.76 -16.65 17.57
N THR A 226 19.90 -16.03 18.73
CA THR A 226 19.33 -14.72 19.05
C THR A 226 19.79 -13.62 18.09
N ALA A 227 21.07 -13.58 17.73
CA ALA A 227 21.60 -12.54 16.84
C ALA A 227 21.00 -12.62 15.43
N LEU A 228 20.85 -13.85 14.90
CA LEU A 228 20.20 -14.05 13.60
C LEU A 228 18.71 -13.71 13.64
N ALA A 229 18.01 -14.06 14.73
CA ALA A 229 16.61 -13.71 14.92
C ALA A 229 16.40 -12.19 14.92
N VAL A 230 17.27 -11.43 15.60
CA VAL A 230 17.21 -9.96 15.66
C VAL A 230 17.40 -9.34 14.28
N ILE A 231 18.42 -9.77 13.53
CA ILE A 231 18.68 -9.26 12.19
C ILE A 231 17.46 -9.52 11.29
N TRP A 232 16.88 -10.72 11.37
CA TRP A 232 15.68 -11.04 10.60
C TRP A 232 14.49 -10.19 11.03
N THR A 233 14.25 -9.99 12.32
CA THR A 233 13.17 -9.12 12.80
C THR A 233 13.34 -7.68 12.33
N LEU A 234 14.55 -7.11 12.34
CA LEU A 234 14.80 -5.76 11.80
C LEU A 234 14.54 -5.68 10.30
N VAL A 235 14.94 -6.70 9.54
CA VAL A 235 14.63 -6.78 8.09
C VAL A 235 13.12 -6.89 7.87
N ASN A 236 12.42 -7.71 8.66
CA ASN A 236 10.96 -7.82 8.60
C ASN A 236 10.30 -6.47 8.93
N ALA A 237 10.76 -5.76 9.97
CA ALA A 237 10.23 -4.44 10.32
C ALA A 237 10.36 -3.46 9.13
N LEU A 238 11.55 -3.35 8.53
CA LEU A 238 11.76 -2.50 7.35
C LEU A 238 10.91 -2.91 6.15
N LEU A 239 10.74 -4.21 5.92
CA LEU A 239 9.92 -4.74 4.83
C LEU A 239 8.43 -4.43 5.04
N ILE A 240 7.93 -4.61 6.27
CA ILE A 240 6.56 -4.26 6.62
C ILE A 240 6.36 -2.74 6.45
N ILE A 241 7.27 -1.90 6.98
CA ILE A 241 7.22 -0.44 6.77
C ILE A 241 7.18 -0.11 5.28
N ALA A 242 8.00 -0.75 4.45
CA ALA A 242 8.03 -0.53 3.00
C ALA A 242 6.71 -0.90 2.33
N VAL A 243 6.17 -2.09 2.59
CA VAL A 243 4.91 -2.56 1.99
C VAL A 243 3.75 -1.64 2.36
N PHE A 244 3.60 -1.29 3.63
CA PHE A 244 2.48 -0.47 4.08
C PHE A 244 2.64 0.99 3.70
N THR A 245 3.86 1.53 3.71
CA THR A 245 4.09 2.89 3.20
C THR A 245 3.79 2.96 1.71
N PHE A 246 4.13 1.93 0.95
CA PHE A 246 3.76 1.84 -0.47
C PHE A 246 2.24 1.80 -0.65
N TYR A 247 1.55 0.94 0.10
CA TYR A 247 0.09 0.84 0.06
C TYR A 247 -0.58 2.19 0.39
N ASN A 248 -0.18 2.84 1.48
CA ASN A 248 -0.71 4.13 1.89
C ASN A 248 -0.34 5.26 0.90
N SER A 249 0.86 5.21 0.32
CA SER A 249 1.31 6.17 -0.70
C SER A 249 0.42 6.12 -1.94
N VAL A 250 0.05 4.92 -2.38
CA VAL A 250 -0.86 4.70 -3.52
C VAL A 250 -2.27 5.18 -3.18
N CYS A 251 -2.84 4.74 -2.05
CA CYS A 251 -4.21 5.10 -1.68
C CYS A 251 -4.41 6.59 -1.39
N ARG A 252 -3.40 7.28 -0.86
CA ARG A 252 -3.49 8.70 -0.47
C ARG A 252 -2.78 9.66 -1.42
N ASN A 253 -2.21 9.16 -2.52
CA ASN A 253 -1.39 9.94 -3.44
C ASN A 253 -0.28 10.76 -2.72
N THR A 254 0.41 10.12 -1.77
CA THR A 254 1.52 10.75 -1.00
C THR A 254 2.87 10.21 -1.45
N SER A 255 3.95 10.92 -1.16
CA SER A 255 5.29 10.52 -1.60
C SER A 255 5.86 9.33 -0.80
N PHE A 256 5.91 8.14 -1.42
CA PHE A 256 6.46 6.91 -0.80
C PHE A 256 7.83 7.13 -0.13
N LYS A 257 8.80 7.68 -0.87
CA LYS A 257 10.19 7.79 -0.40
C LYS A 257 10.32 8.57 0.90
N ARG A 258 9.59 9.69 1.01
CA ARG A 258 9.64 10.55 2.20
C ARG A 258 9.03 9.85 3.40
N SER A 259 7.81 9.34 3.26
CA SER A 259 7.10 8.66 4.35
C SER A 259 7.84 7.40 4.80
N TYR A 260 8.48 6.67 3.87
CA TYR A 260 9.23 5.46 4.19
C TYR A 260 10.48 5.79 5.01
N LEU A 261 11.24 6.80 4.56
CA LEU A 261 12.45 7.23 5.27
C LEU A 261 12.11 7.78 6.66
N GLU A 262 11.02 8.52 6.79
CA GLU A 262 10.53 9.05 8.07
C GLU A 262 10.18 7.91 9.05
N MET A 263 9.33 6.97 8.63
CA MET A 263 8.93 5.83 9.47
C MET A 263 10.10 4.90 9.80
N ALA A 264 10.98 4.61 8.83
CA ALA A 264 12.16 3.78 9.06
C ALA A 264 13.14 4.47 10.04
N ALA A 265 13.34 5.78 9.92
CA ALA A 265 14.20 6.54 10.83
C ALA A 265 13.62 6.59 12.25
N ILE A 266 12.31 6.82 12.39
CA ILE A 266 11.63 6.80 13.70
C ILE A 266 11.73 5.41 14.34
N SER A 267 11.35 4.36 13.61
CA SER A 267 11.37 2.99 14.13
C SER A 267 12.79 2.54 14.52
N MET A 268 13.78 2.76 13.65
CA MET A 268 15.17 2.39 13.95
C MET A 268 15.78 3.27 15.05
N GLY A 269 15.40 4.55 15.12
CA GLY A 269 15.82 5.46 16.18
C GLY A 269 15.28 5.05 17.54
N VAL A 270 13.99 4.72 17.64
CA VAL A 270 13.36 4.19 18.86
C VAL A 270 13.95 2.83 19.23
N ALA A 271 14.24 1.97 18.25
CA ALA A 271 14.93 0.71 18.48
C ALA A 271 16.32 0.90 19.11
N LEU A 272 17.11 1.83 18.58
CA LEU A 272 18.43 2.16 19.12
C LEU A 272 18.33 2.71 20.55
N VAL A 273 17.42 3.65 20.81
CA VAL A 273 17.24 4.24 22.15
C VAL A 273 16.78 3.17 23.14
N SER A 274 15.81 2.33 22.76
CA SER A 274 15.31 1.24 23.61
C SER A 274 16.38 0.19 23.90
N PHE A 275 17.23 -0.12 22.91
CA PHE A 275 18.39 -0.97 23.08
C PHE A 275 19.36 -0.39 24.14
N LEU A 276 19.67 0.91 24.06
CA LEU A 276 20.53 1.58 25.04
C LEU A 276 19.92 1.58 26.45
N ILE A 277 18.60 1.83 26.55
CA ILE A 277 17.88 1.73 27.83
C ILE A 277 17.99 0.32 28.40
N GLY A 278 17.84 -0.71 27.56
CA GLY A 278 18.03 -2.11 27.95
C GLY A 278 19.39 -2.38 28.57
N ILE A 279 20.47 -1.81 28.02
CA ILE A 279 21.83 -1.89 28.61
C ILE A 279 21.85 -1.28 30.01
N VAL A 280 21.34 -0.06 30.16
CA VAL A 280 21.37 0.66 31.44
C VAL A 280 20.59 -0.09 32.50
N VAL A 281 19.38 -0.55 32.17
CA VAL A 281 18.51 -1.29 33.10
C VAL A 281 19.16 -2.60 33.52
N ARG A 282 19.74 -3.35 32.58
CA ARG A 282 20.44 -4.61 32.88
C ARG A 282 21.60 -4.38 33.87
N ASN A 283 22.42 -3.35 33.64
CA ASN A 283 23.56 -3.04 34.49
C ASN A 283 23.14 -2.57 35.90
N VAL A 284 22.06 -1.78 36.00
CA VAL A 284 21.58 -1.23 37.29
C VAL A 284 20.89 -2.31 38.12
N LEU A 285 20.08 -3.17 37.51
CA LEU A 285 19.32 -4.19 38.22
C LEU A 285 20.11 -5.48 38.50
N GLY A 286 21.30 -5.63 37.90
CA GLY A 286 22.14 -6.82 38.10
C GLY A 286 21.50 -8.13 37.61
N VAL A 287 20.62 -8.03 36.60
CA VAL A 287 19.94 -9.19 36.01
C VAL A 287 20.90 -9.87 35.04
N ASP A 288 21.56 -10.93 35.49
CA ASP A 288 22.28 -11.88 34.64
C ASP A 288 21.36 -13.06 34.34
N VAL A 289 20.57 -12.94 33.27
CA VAL A 289 19.75 -14.00 32.68
C VAL A 289 20.20 -14.27 31.25
#